data_AF-A0A263NTZ9-F1
#
_entry.id   AF-A0A263NTZ9-F1
#
_cell.length_a   1.000
_cell.length_b   1.000
_cell.length_c   1.000
_cell.angle_alpha   90.00
_cell.angle_beta   90.00
_cell.angle_gamma   90.00
#
_symmetry.space_group_name_H-M   'P 1'
#
loop_
_entity.id
_entity.type
_entity.pdbx_description
1 polymer ?
#
loop_
_entity_poly.entity_id
_entity_poly.type
_entity_poly.pdbx_seq_one_letter_code
_entity_poly.pdbx_strand_id
1 'polypeptide(L)'
;MSLFKMSGWLLPVVLLIGCDNGSHTVATQGKQGVALPALPIIQGAVMSLVPMPDGQRNELMMSQVCALARGESTQQQVAQNLLQQGIDLSRVPQQGHPLSLLVDPDLSRRITACAAYIATSVMMLPKTSEFMVEANTAPVSGKKKLNVDSQKLNYFLGIQLAIAKADAYFFALIATRLEKTSGLTLEQYTQQAKIQFVAIAPLYLQRVKDLYAQGQNVQYSLVEYSDSNFKFTSNNGYLFEFGYDGLNLSFNRMPWYGAGKLLGKSYLLEVDCFAKHAIEKKHRRNA
;
A
#
# COMPACT_ATOMS: atom_id res chain seq x y z
N MET A 1 -43.07 -11.49 -79.56
CA MET A 1 -43.22 -12.05 -78.20
C MET A 1 -41.95 -11.72 -77.42
N SER A 2 -42.13 -11.10 -76.25
CA SER A 2 -41.31 -11.13 -75.02
C SER A 2 -39.79 -11.31 -75.07
N LEU A 3 -38.96 -10.69 -74.23
CA LEU A 3 -39.06 -9.73 -73.14
C LEU A 3 -37.58 -9.51 -72.73
N PHE A 4 -37.18 -8.25 -72.51
CA PHE A 4 -36.29 -7.72 -71.43
C PHE A 4 -35.14 -8.57 -70.86
N LYS A 5 -33.97 -8.03 -70.48
CA LYS A 5 -33.26 -6.74 -70.63
C LYS A 5 -31.90 -6.98 -69.95
N MET A 6 -30.86 -6.31 -70.46
CA MET A 6 -29.52 -6.23 -69.90
C MET A 6 -29.48 -5.70 -68.46
N SER A 7 -28.49 -6.16 -67.69
CA SER A 7 -27.72 -5.28 -66.79
C SER A 7 -26.43 -6.00 -66.36
N GLY A 8 -25.32 -5.63 -67.01
CA GLY A 8 -23.99 -5.87 -66.49
C GLY A 8 -23.68 -4.82 -65.43
N TRP A 9 -23.12 -5.24 -64.31
CA TRP A 9 -22.52 -4.34 -63.34
C TRP A 9 -21.05 -4.67 -63.18
N LEU A 10 -20.24 -3.80 -63.77
CA LEU A 10 -18.82 -3.62 -63.49
C LEU A 10 -18.67 -3.17 -62.03
N LEU A 11 -17.88 -3.91 -61.25
CA LEU A 11 -17.36 -3.46 -59.96
C LEU A 11 -16.27 -2.40 -60.21
N PRO A 12 -16.43 -1.14 -59.76
CA PRO A 12 -15.31 -0.21 -59.71
C PRO A 12 -14.50 -0.52 -58.44
N VAL A 13 -13.27 -1.00 -58.63
CA VAL A 13 -12.24 -0.98 -57.59
C VAL A 13 -11.87 0.49 -57.36
N VAL A 14 -12.44 1.10 -56.33
CA VAL A 14 -12.00 2.40 -55.83
C VAL A 14 -10.76 2.16 -54.97
N LEU A 15 -9.58 2.38 -55.57
CA LEU A 15 -8.34 2.62 -54.84
C LEU A 15 -8.47 3.96 -54.11
N LEU A 16 -8.75 3.91 -52.80
CA LEU A 16 -8.57 5.08 -51.94
C LEU A 16 -7.07 5.26 -51.69
N ILE A 17 -6.47 6.10 -52.54
CA ILE A 17 -5.21 6.80 -52.25
C ILE A 17 -5.56 7.86 -51.19
N GLY A 18 -5.28 7.55 -49.93
CA GLY A 18 -5.38 8.49 -48.81
C GLY A 18 -4.06 9.23 -48.66
N CYS A 19 -4.11 10.54 -48.87
CA CYS A 19 -2.99 11.47 -48.84
C CYS A 19 -2.17 11.39 -47.53
N ASP A 20 -0.87 11.36 -47.75
CA ASP A 20 0.20 11.69 -46.82
C ASP A 20 -0.02 13.11 -46.26
N ASN A 21 -0.71 13.18 -45.12
CA ASN A 21 -0.57 14.32 -44.23
C ASN A 21 0.53 13.96 -43.24
N GLY A 22 1.77 14.19 -43.68
CA GLY A 22 2.92 14.42 -42.83
C GLY A 22 2.56 15.49 -41.82
N SER A 23 1.98 15.05 -40.71
CA SER A 23 2.02 15.80 -39.47
C SER A 23 3.49 15.92 -39.17
N HIS A 24 4.04 17.10 -39.46
CA HIS A 24 5.23 17.59 -38.80
C HIS A 24 4.98 17.43 -37.30
N THR A 25 5.33 16.26 -36.78
CA THR A 25 5.72 16.12 -35.40
C THR A 25 6.97 16.95 -35.33
N VAL A 26 6.76 18.23 -35.01
CA VAL A 26 7.76 19.05 -34.36
C VAL A 26 8.32 18.13 -33.29
N ALA A 27 9.55 17.68 -33.50
CA ALA A 27 10.32 17.04 -32.47
C ALA A 27 10.49 18.09 -31.37
N THR A 28 9.48 18.20 -30.50
CA THR A 28 9.71 18.62 -29.13
C THR A 28 10.84 17.73 -28.68
N GLN A 29 12.00 18.32 -28.43
CA GLN A 29 13.09 17.63 -27.75
C GLN A 29 12.49 17.03 -26.48
N GLY A 30 12.10 15.76 -26.57
CA GLY A 30 11.23 15.11 -25.61
C GLY A 30 12.00 15.06 -24.30
N LYS A 31 11.37 15.53 -23.23
CA LYS A 31 11.82 15.21 -21.87
C LYS A 31 12.02 13.69 -21.83
N GLN A 32 13.26 13.25 -21.73
CA GLN A 32 13.60 11.83 -21.75
C GLN A 32 13.15 11.24 -20.40
N GLY A 33 11.94 10.69 -20.35
CA GLY A 33 11.36 10.12 -19.15
C GLY A 33 10.67 8.79 -19.41
N VAL A 34 10.51 8.00 -18.34
CA VAL A 34 9.76 6.73 -18.35
C VAL A 34 8.57 6.88 -17.41
N ALA A 35 7.39 6.50 -17.92
CA ALA A 35 6.17 6.44 -17.11
C ALA A 35 6.21 5.19 -16.21
N LEU A 36 6.26 5.40 -14.89
CA LEU A 36 6.25 4.31 -13.90
C LEU A 36 4.97 4.33 -13.06
N PRO A 37 4.43 3.17 -12.65
CA PRO A 37 3.28 3.11 -11.77
C PRO A 37 3.60 3.71 -10.40
N ALA A 38 2.72 4.59 -9.90
CA ALA A 38 2.94 5.28 -8.62
C ALA A 38 2.87 4.35 -7.40
N LEU A 39 2.03 3.30 -7.46
CA LEU A 39 1.75 2.42 -6.33
C LEU A 39 3.02 1.80 -5.70
N PRO A 40 3.92 1.10 -6.42
CA PRO A 40 5.11 0.52 -5.82
C PRO A 40 6.06 1.57 -5.20
N ILE A 41 6.09 2.78 -5.75
CA ILE A 41 6.91 3.89 -5.24
C ILE A 41 6.35 4.37 -3.90
N ILE A 42 5.03 4.52 -3.79
CA ILE A 42 4.35 4.91 -2.55
C ILE A 42 4.48 3.80 -1.49
N GLN A 43 4.28 2.54 -1.86
CA GLN A 43 4.44 1.40 -0.95
C GLN A 43 5.87 1.35 -0.38
N GLY A 44 6.89 1.48 -1.23
CA GLY A 44 8.29 1.52 -0.78
C GLY A 44 8.59 2.72 0.11
N ALA A 45 8.05 3.89 -0.23
CA ALA A 45 8.18 5.10 0.59
C ALA A 45 7.58 4.90 1.99
N VAL A 46 6.34 4.40 2.08
CA VAL A 46 5.65 4.14 3.36
C VAL A 46 6.35 3.04 4.16
N MET A 47 6.77 1.94 3.52
CA MET A 47 7.52 0.87 4.17
C MET A 47 8.81 1.38 4.80
N SER A 48 9.51 2.31 4.15
CA SER A 48 10.74 2.89 4.68
C SER A 48 10.54 3.81 5.91
N LEU A 49 9.29 4.15 6.24
CA LEU A 49 8.94 4.89 7.46
C LEU A 49 8.67 3.95 8.65
N VAL A 50 8.62 2.63 8.42
CA VAL A 50 8.46 1.65 9.48
C VAL A 50 9.79 1.47 10.23
N PRO A 51 9.82 1.67 11.56
CA PRO A 51 11.02 1.39 12.34
C PRO A 51 11.29 -0.12 12.36
N MET A 52 12.47 -0.52 11.86
CA MET A 52 12.91 -1.90 11.81
C MET A 52 14.24 -2.05 12.56
N PRO A 53 14.23 -2.07 13.91
CA PRO A 53 15.46 -2.35 14.65
C PRO A 53 16.00 -3.71 14.24
N ASP A 54 17.32 -3.78 14.02
CA ASP A 54 18.01 -4.96 13.50
C ASP A 54 17.47 -5.48 12.15
N GLY A 55 16.84 -4.60 11.37
CA GLY A 55 16.28 -4.93 10.06
C GLY A 55 14.97 -5.73 10.11
N GLN A 56 14.38 -5.92 11.29
CA GLN A 56 13.14 -6.68 11.46
C GLN A 56 12.00 -5.82 12.03
N ARG A 57 10.77 -6.16 11.65
CA ARG A 57 9.57 -5.56 12.27
C ARG A 57 9.46 -6.05 13.71
N ASN A 58 9.35 -5.11 14.64
CA ASN A 58 9.22 -5.42 16.06
C ASN A 58 7.77 -5.17 16.53
N GLU A 59 6.96 -6.23 16.55
CA GLU A 59 5.54 -6.19 16.95
C GLU A 59 5.36 -5.62 18.36
N LEU A 60 6.20 -6.07 19.31
CA LEU A 60 6.11 -5.65 20.69
C LEU A 60 6.31 -4.13 20.79
N MET A 61 7.40 -3.62 20.23
CA MET A 61 7.71 -2.20 20.22
C MET A 61 6.61 -1.41 19.51
N MET A 62 6.20 -1.83 18.31
CA MET A 62 5.24 -1.08 17.51
C MET A 62 3.83 -1.08 18.11
N SER A 63 3.44 -2.14 18.83
CA SER A 63 2.18 -2.14 19.60
C SER A 63 2.15 -1.00 20.63
N GLN A 64 3.26 -0.79 21.34
CA GLN A 64 3.38 0.27 22.35
C GLN A 64 3.49 1.65 21.71
N VAL A 65 4.28 1.79 20.63
CA VAL A 65 4.36 3.05 19.85
C VAL A 65 2.98 3.46 19.34
N CYS A 66 2.20 2.51 18.81
CA CYS A 66 0.86 2.78 18.33
C CYS A 66 -0.12 3.12 19.46
N ALA A 67 -0.03 2.48 20.61
CA ALA A 67 -0.85 2.80 21.76
C ALA A 67 -0.62 4.26 22.22
N LEU A 68 0.64 4.70 22.29
CA LEU A 68 0.99 6.11 22.57
C LEU A 68 0.50 7.05 21.48
N ALA A 69 0.77 6.73 20.21
CA ALA A 69 0.41 7.57 19.07
C ALA A 69 -1.11 7.81 18.94
N ARG A 70 -1.91 6.82 19.34
CA ARG A 70 -3.38 6.87 19.29
C ARG A 70 -4.02 7.39 20.58
N GLY A 71 -3.23 7.73 21.60
CA GLY A 71 -3.71 8.16 22.91
C GLY A 71 -4.41 7.06 23.72
N GLU A 72 -4.18 5.79 23.37
CA GLU A 72 -4.78 4.61 24.02
C GLU A 72 -4.00 4.17 25.25
N SER A 73 -2.77 4.66 25.42
CA SER A 73 -1.96 4.44 26.62
C SER A 73 -1.13 5.67 26.93
N THR A 74 -0.82 5.86 28.21
CA THR A 74 0.13 6.88 28.67
C THR A 74 1.56 6.36 28.68
N GLN A 75 2.53 7.29 28.75
CA GLN A 75 3.94 6.95 28.87
C GLN A 75 4.22 6.05 30.09
N GLN A 76 3.56 6.31 31.21
CA GLN A 76 3.69 5.52 32.43
C GLN A 76 3.16 4.11 32.27
N GLN A 77 2.00 3.94 31.63
CA GLN A 77 1.40 2.63 31.35
C GLN A 77 2.31 1.79 30.45
N VAL A 78 2.84 2.39 29.38
CA VAL A 78 3.79 1.71 28.49
C VAL A 78 5.07 1.30 29.22
N ALA A 79 5.65 2.21 30.02
CA ALA A 79 6.84 1.91 30.81
C ALA A 79 6.60 0.75 31.78
N GLN A 80 5.45 0.72 32.46
CA GLN A 80 5.10 -0.36 33.38
C GLN A 80 4.89 -1.70 32.67
N ASN A 81 4.20 -1.70 31.52
CA ASN A 81 3.97 -2.90 30.71
C ASN A 81 5.28 -3.51 30.21
N LEU A 82 6.21 -2.68 29.76
CA LEU A 82 7.51 -3.12 29.26
C LEU A 82 8.44 -3.58 30.39
N LEU A 83 8.35 -2.96 31.57
CA LEU A 83 9.11 -3.39 32.74
C LEU A 83 8.72 -4.81 33.19
N GLN A 84 7.43 -5.16 33.10
CA GLN A 84 6.95 -6.54 33.36
C GLN A 84 7.54 -7.57 32.38
N GLN A 85 8.03 -7.12 31.24
CA GLN A 85 8.69 -7.93 30.21
C GLN A 85 10.22 -7.83 30.28
N GLY A 86 10.76 -7.22 31.35
CA GLY A 86 12.21 -7.05 31.55
C GLY A 86 12.83 -5.88 30.80
N ILE A 87 12.04 -4.97 30.24
CA ILE A 87 12.52 -3.81 29.47
C ILE A 87 12.34 -2.54 30.30
N ASP A 88 13.45 -1.97 30.77
CA ASP A 88 13.48 -0.71 31.53
C ASP A 88 13.69 0.49 30.61
N LEU A 89 12.60 1.24 30.34
CA LEU A 89 12.65 2.43 29.48
C LEU A 89 13.44 3.60 30.08
N SER A 90 13.70 3.64 31.39
CA SER A 90 14.44 4.75 32.01
C SER A 90 15.91 4.82 31.56
N ARG A 91 16.42 3.72 31.01
CA ARG A 91 17.80 3.57 30.50
C ARG A 91 17.90 3.75 29.00
N VAL A 92 16.77 3.91 28.31
CA VAL A 92 16.72 4.04 26.85
C VAL A 92 16.99 5.50 26.48
N PRO A 93 18.01 5.80 25.65
CA PRO A 93 18.24 7.17 25.20
C PRO A 93 17.13 7.61 24.24
N GLN A 94 16.86 8.92 24.21
CA GLN A 94 15.83 9.52 23.35
C GLN A 94 16.12 9.38 21.85
N GLN A 95 17.36 9.08 21.46
CA GLN A 95 17.77 8.91 20.06
C GLN A 95 18.82 7.81 19.94
N GLY A 96 18.97 7.27 18.73
CA GLY A 96 20.02 6.31 18.38
C GLY A 96 19.82 4.88 18.91
N HIS A 97 18.74 4.62 19.66
CA HIS A 97 18.42 3.30 20.18
C HIS A 97 17.14 2.74 19.53
N PRO A 98 17.04 1.42 19.29
CA PRO A 98 15.83 0.75 18.79
C PRO A 98 14.53 1.21 19.43
N LEU A 99 14.53 1.31 20.77
CA LEU A 99 13.38 1.69 21.58
C LEU A 99 13.23 3.22 21.77
N SER A 100 14.06 4.05 21.13
CA SER A 100 14.02 5.51 21.31
C SER A 100 12.64 6.10 21.01
N LEU A 101 11.89 5.55 20.05
CA LEU A 101 10.52 6.00 19.73
C LEU A 101 9.53 5.86 20.89
N LEU A 102 9.83 5.00 21.86
CA LEU A 102 9.00 4.83 23.05
C LEU A 102 9.25 5.92 24.08
N VAL A 103 10.38 6.63 24.04
CA VAL A 103 10.78 7.62 25.07
C VAL A 103 11.01 9.04 24.51
N ASP A 104 11.18 9.18 23.19
CA ASP A 104 11.30 10.45 22.47
C ASP A 104 10.04 11.32 22.69
N PRO A 105 10.14 12.63 23.00
CA PRO A 105 8.97 13.50 23.10
C PRO A 105 8.23 13.75 21.77
N ASP A 106 8.82 13.46 20.61
CA ASP A 106 8.24 13.72 19.28
C ASP A 106 7.02 12.83 18.99
N LEU A 107 5.82 13.37 19.26
CA LEU A 107 4.56 12.71 18.96
C LEU A 107 4.34 12.53 17.46
N SER A 108 4.78 13.47 16.61
CA SER A 108 4.60 13.37 15.15
C SER A 108 5.37 12.18 14.58
N ARG A 109 6.58 11.94 15.09
CA ARG A 109 7.40 10.79 14.74
C ARG A 109 6.73 9.47 15.15
N ARG A 110 6.14 9.39 16.36
CA ARG A 110 5.36 8.23 16.79
C ARG A 110 4.12 7.99 15.93
N ILE A 111 3.37 9.04 15.61
CA ILE A 111 2.18 8.96 14.74
C ILE A 111 2.58 8.45 13.36
N THR A 112 3.65 9.00 12.78
CA THR A 112 4.18 8.56 11.48
C THR A 112 4.57 7.08 11.51
N ALA A 113 5.36 6.68 12.51
CA ALA A 113 5.81 5.30 12.65
C ALA A 113 4.61 4.34 12.80
N CYS A 114 3.63 4.69 13.63
CA CYS A 114 2.43 3.89 13.79
C CYS A 114 1.59 3.81 12.50
N ALA A 115 1.39 4.93 11.81
CA ALA A 115 0.63 4.98 10.56
C ALA A 115 1.29 4.10 9.48
N ALA A 116 2.61 4.24 9.30
CA ALA A 116 3.36 3.44 8.34
C ALA A 116 3.32 1.94 8.69
N TYR A 117 3.43 1.63 9.98
CA TYR A 117 3.34 0.27 10.48
C TYR A 117 1.98 -0.37 10.16
N ILE A 118 0.90 0.33 10.46
CA ILE A 118 -0.47 -0.11 10.19
C ILE A 118 -0.70 -0.24 8.68
N ALA A 119 -0.35 0.78 7.88
CA ALA A 119 -0.50 0.76 6.42
C ALA A 119 0.23 -0.41 5.73
N THR A 120 1.32 -0.90 6.32
CA THR A 120 2.08 -2.01 5.73
C THR A 120 1.74 -3.36 6.33
N SER A 121 0.86 -3.41 7.34
CA SER A 121 0.48 -4.65 8.01
C SER A 121 -0.34 -5.60 7.13
N VAL A 122 -1.13 -5.04 6.20
CA VAL A 122 -1.90 -5.78 5.18
C VAL A 122 -1.04 -6.31 4.03
N MET A 123 0.25 -5.98 4.01
CA MET A 123 1.22 -6.42 3.01
C MET A 123 2.06 -7.60 3.50
N MET A 124 1.55 -8.37 4.47
CA MET A 124 2.24 -9.49 5.09
C MET A 124 1.24 -10.61 5.39
N LEU A 125 1.75 -11.84 5.47
CA LEU A 125 0.93 -12.95 5.93
C LEU A 125 0.63 -12.80 7.43
N PRO A 126 -0.62 -13.05 7.85
CA PRO A 126 -0.97 -12.99 9.25
C PRO A 126 -0.39 -14.17 10.01
N LYS A 127 0.03 -13.92 11.25
CA LYS A 127 0.42 -14.98 12.18
C LYS A 127 -0.82 -15.74 12.62
N THR A 128 -0.69 -17.05 12.81
CA THR A 128 -1.78 -17.90 13.33
C THR A 128 -2.30 -17.40 14.68
N SER A 129 -1.43 -16.82 15.51
CA SER A 129 -1.80 -16.25 16.82
C SER A 129 -2.84 -15.13 16.75
N GLU A 130 -3.03 -14.49 15.60
CA GLU A 130 -4.03 -13.43 15.41
C GLU A 130 -5.46 -13.95 15.51
N PHE A 131 -5.70 -15.22 15.14
CA PHE A 131 -7.05 -15.77 15.03
C PHE A 131 -7.18 -17.25 15.44
N MET A 132 -6.11 -17.87 15.93
CA MET A 132 -6.13 -19.24 16.45
C MET A 132 -5.83 -19.27 17.96
N VAL A 133 -6.42 -20.26 18.64
CA VAL A 133 -6.22 -20.52 20.06
C VAL A 133 -5.93 -22.00 20.30
N GLU A 134 -5.30 -22.33 21.42
CA GLU A 134 -5.10 -23.74 21.81
C GLU A 134 -6.45 -24.42 21.99
N ALA A 135 -6.60 -25.62 21.44
CA ALA A 135 -7.80 -26.42 21.56
C ALA A 135 -7.94 -26.94 23.00
N ASN A 136 -9.13 -26.82 23.56
CA ASN A 136 -9.46 -27.29 24.92
C ASN A 136 -9.43 -28.83 25.09
N THR A 137 -9.07 -29.57 24.04
CA THR A 137 -9.01 -31.04 24.06
C THR A 137 -7.60 -31.49 24.41
N ALA A 138 -7.49 -32.47 25.32
CA ALA A 138 -6.21 -33.06 25.71
C ALA A 138 -5.37 -33.45 24.47
N PRO A 139 -4.08 -33.09 24.42
CA PRO A 139 -3.24 -33.33 23.25
C PRO A 139 -3.05 -34.83 23.04
N VAL A 140 -3.67 -35.38 22.00
CA VAL A 140 -3.60 -36.82 21.65
C VAL A 140 -2.18 -37.25 21.23
N SER A 141 -1.29 -36.30 20.90
CA SER A 141 0.06 -36.59 20.39
C SER A 141 1.18 -35.71 20.97
N GLY A 142 0.94 -35.03 22.10
CA GLY A 142 1.89 -34.06 22.68
C GLY A 142 2.04 -32.77 21.85
N LYS A 143 1.48 -32.69 20.65
CA LYS A 143 1.35 -31.46 19.86
C LYS A 143 0.08 -30.73 20.25
N LYS A 144 0.23 -29.47 20.64
CA LYS A 144 -0.90 -28.55 20.90
C LYS A 144 -1.72 -28.40 19.63
N LYS A 145 -2.97 -28.82 19.65
CA LYS A 145 -3.92 -28.60 18.54
C LYS A 145 -4.38 -27.14 18.61
N LEU A 146 -4.40 -26.43 17.48
CA LEU A 146 -4.93 -25.08 17.38
C LEU A 146 -6.30 -25.11 16.70
N ASN A 147 -7.25 -24.34 17.23
CA ASN A 147 -8.56 -24.11 16.64
C ASN A 147 -8.70 -22.65 16.23
N VAL A 148 -9.44 -22.39 15.16
CA VAL A 148 -9.81 -21.02 14.77
C VAL A 148 -10.81 -20.47 15.79
N ASP A 149 -10.52 -19.29 16.32
CA ASP A 149 -11.43 -18.50 17.13
C ASP A 149 -12.20 -17.56 16.20
N SER A 150 -13.50 -17.82 16.01
CA SER A 150 -14.33 -17.07 15.07
C SER A 150 -14.43 -15.57 15.42
N GLN A 151 -14.39 -15.20 16.70
CA GLN A 151 -14.48 -13.81 17.12
C GLN A 151 -13.17 -13.08 16.81
N LYS A 152 -12.02 -13.70 17.14
CA LYS A 152 -10.71 -13.15 16.77
C LYS A 152 -10.53 -13.07 15.26
N LEU A 153 -10.97 -14.09 14.53
CA LEU A 153 -10.92 -14.08 13.07
C LEU A 153 -11.74 -12.90 12.51
N ASN A 154 -13.01 -12.75 12.87
CA ASN A 154 -13.83 -11.65 12.37
C ASN A 154 -13.27 -10.28 12.73
N TYR A 155 -12.75 -10.13 13.96
CA TYR A 155 -12.05 -8.91 14.39
C TYR A 155 -10.85 -8.61 13.50
N PHE A 156 -9.99 -9.61 13.29
CA PHE A 156 -8.79 -9.50 12.46
C PHE A 156 -9.12 -9.15 11.00
N LEU A 157 -10.07 -9.87 10.37
CA LEU A 157 -10.49 -9.63 8.99
C LEU A 157 -11.08 -8.22 8.81
N GLY A 158 -11.87 -7.75 9.79
CA GLY A 158 -12.40 -6.39 9.78
C GLY A 158 -11.32 -5.32 9.82
N ILE A 159 -10.27 -5.53 10.62
CA ILE A 159 -9.11 -4.63 10.67
C ILE A 159 -8.36 -4.64 9.33
N GLN A 160 -8.06 -5.81 8.78
CA GLN A 160 -7.34 -5.94 7.50
C GLN A 160 -8.09 -5.21 6.37
N LEU A 161 -9.42 -5.36 6.30
CA LEU A 161 -10.23 -4.66 5.31
C LEU A 161 -10.23 -3.14 5.54
N ALA A 162 -10.34 -2.68 6.79
CA ALA A 162 -10.31 -1.25 7.12
C ALA A 162 -8.97 -0.60 6.72
N ILE A 163 -7.85 -1.28 6.98
CA ILE A 163 -6.52 -0.84 6.60
C ILE A 163 -6.37 -0.80 5.07
N ALA A 164 -6.68 -1.88 4.35
CA ALA A 164 -6.53 -1.90 2.89
C ALA A 164 -7.40 -0.84 2.19
N LYS A 165 -8.60 -0.56 2.71
CA LYS A 165 -9.45 0.53 2.22
C LYS A 165 -8.83 1.91 2.50
N ALA A 166 -8.23 2.10 3.68
CA ALA A 166 -7.53 3.33 4.01
C ALA A 166 -6.31 3.53 3.10
N ASP A 167 -5.51 2.48 2.89
CA ASP A 167 -4.36 2.50 1.98
C ASP A 167 -4.78 2.86 0.56
N ALA A 168 -5.82 2.22 0.02
CA ALA A 168 -6.34 2.54 -1.31
C ALA A 168 -6.70 4.02 -1.44
N TYR A 169 -7.34 4.59 -0.42
CA TYR A 169 -7.75 5.99 -0.42
C TYR A 169 -6.56 6.96 -0.31
N PHE A 170 -5.70 6.79 0.70
CA PHE A 170 -4.60 7.71 0.95
C PHE A 170 -3.47 7.57 -0.07
N PHE A 171 -3.21 6.36 -0.57
CA PHE A 171 -2.22 6.18 -1.63
C PHE A 171 -2.74 6.75 -2.95
N ALA A 172 -4.04 6.68 -3.25
CA ALA A 172 -4.61 7.38 -4.40
C ALA A 172 -4.46 8.91 -4.27
N LEU A 173 -4.64 9.46 -3.06
CA LEU A 173 -4.43 10.87 -2.79
C LEU A 173 -2.97 11.29 -3.04
N ILE A 174 -2.00 10.52 -2.52
CA ILE A 174 -0.58 10.75 -2.76
C ILE A 174 -0.28 10.62 -4.26
N ALA A 175 -0.72 9.54 -4.90
CA ALA A 175 -0.49 9.30 -6.33
C ALA A 175 -1.04 10.44 -7.20
N THR A 176 -2.24 10.94 -6.89
CA THR A 176 -2.85 12.09 -7.57
C THR A 176 -1.98 13.36 -7.46
N ARG A 177 -1.34 13.58 -6.31
CA ARG A 177 -0.45 14.74 -6.10
C ARG A 177 0.89 14.56 -6.81
N LEU A 178 1.45 13.34 -6.77
CA LEU A 178 2.71 13.04 -7.46
C LEU A 178 2.58 13.12 -8.98
N GLU A 179 1.48 12.61 -9.56
CA GLU A 179 1.19 12.64 -11.01
C GLU A 179 1.14 14.06 -11.58
N LYS A 180 0.80 15.07 -10.75
CA LYS A 180 0.81 16.49 -11.15
C LYS A 180 2.21 17.10 -11.26
N THR A 181 3.22 16.41 -10.73
CA THR A 181 4.62 16.84 -10.79
C THR A 181 5.34 15.95 -11.79
N SER A 182 6.05 16.54 -12.76
CA SER A 182 6.75 15.78 -13.82
C SER A 182 8.25 16.04 -13.80
N GLY A 183 9.04 15.07 -14.26
CA GLY A 183 10.48 15.22 -14.43
C GLY A 183 11.29 15.12 -13.14
N LEU A 184 10.71 14.52 -12.09
CA LEU A 184 11.48 14.15 -10.91
C LEU A 184 12.20 12.82 -11.14
N THR A 185 13.32 12.63 -10.47
CA THR A 185 13.95 11.32 -10.34
C THR A 185 13.11 10.39 -9.46
N LEU A 186 13.33 9.09 -9.59
CA LEU A 186 12.65 8.08 -8.76
C LEU A 186 12.87 8.32 -7.24
N GLU A 187 14.08 8.75 -6.86
CA GLU A 187 14.41 9.07 -5.48
C GLU A 187 13.60 10.28 -4.98
N GLN A 188 13.50 11.34 -5.80
CA GLN A 188 12.71 12.51 -5.46
C GLN A 188 11.21 12.17 -5.33
N TYR A 189 10.66 11.33 -6.21
CA TYR A 189 9.28 10.84 -6.05
C TYR A 189 9.11 10.05 -4.76
N THR A 190 10.06 9.16 -4.44
CA THR A 190 10.05 8.42 -3.17
C THR A 190 10.04 9.36 -1.97
N GLN A 191 10.90 10.39 -1.96
CA GLN A 191 10.94 11.37 -0.87
C GLN A 191 9.64 12.19 -0.78
N GLN A 192 9.08 12.61 -1.92
CA GLN A 192 7.79 13.32 -1.94
C GLN A 192 6.65 12.45 -1.41
N ALA A 193 6.63 11.16 -1.75
CA ALA A 193 5.66 10.21 -1.19
C ALA A 193 5.80 10.11 0.34
N LYS A 194 7.03 10.03 0.88
CA LYS A 194 7.27 10.02 2.34
C LYS A 194 6.75 11.30 3.00
N ILE A 195 7.13 12.46 2.47
CA ILE A 195 6.72 13.78 3.00
C ILE A 195 5.19 13.88 3.05
N GLN A 196 4.51 13.47 1.97
CA GLN A 196 3.06 13.50 1.93
C GLN A 196 2.41 12.51 2.89
N PHE A 197 2.96 11.30 3.04
CA PHE A 197 2.44 10.32 4.00
C PHE A 197 2.62 10.79 5.45
N VAL A 198 3.79 11.34 5.81
CA VAL A 198 4.05 11.95 7.12
C VAL A 198 3.01 13.02 7.43
N ALA A 199 2.74 13.91 6.48
CA ALA A 199 1.77 15.00 6.66
C ALA A 199 0.33 14.52 6.88
N ILE A 200 -0.05 13.36 6.32
CA ILE A 200 -1.42 12.81 6.43
C ILE A 200 -1.54 11.66 7.43
N ALA A 201 -0.45 11.27 8.11
CA ALA A 201 -0.42 10.14 9.05
C ALA A 201 -1.49 10.20 10.16
N PRO A 202 -1.78 11.35 10.81
CA PRO A 202 -2.87 11.43 11.79
C PRO A 202 -4.25 11.12 11.17
N LEU A 203 -4.52 11.67 9.98
CA LEU A 203 -5.78 11.45 9.26
C LEU A 203 -5.91 10.00 8.79
N TYR A 204 -4.79 9.39 8.38
CA TYR A 204 -4.74 7.97 8.03
C TYR A 204 -5.18 7.09 9.22
N LEU A 205 -4.59 7.29 10.41
CA LEU A 205 -4.94 6.54 11.61
C LEU A 205 -6.42 6.71 11.99
N GLN A 206 -6.94 7.94 11.92
CA GLN A 206 -8.35 8.19 12.19
C GLN A 206 -9.24 7.46 11.17
N ARG A 207 -8.89 7.50 9.89
CA ARG A 207 -9.69 6.86 8.85
C ARG A 207 -9.76 5.34 9.00
N VAL A 208 -8.67 4.70 9.43
CA VAL A 208 -8.68 3.26 9.74
C VAL A 208 -9.69 2.95 10.84
N LYS A 209 -9.72 3.76 11.91
CA LYS A 209 -10.71 3.62 13.00
C LYS A 209 -12.14 3.78 12.48
N ASP A 210 -12.40 4.81 11.67
CA ASP A 210 -13.73 5.06 11.10
C ASP A 210 -14.19 3.92 10.19
N LEU A 211 -13.30 3.41 9.34
CA LEU A 211 -13.59 2.32 8.41
C LEU A 211 -13.87 1.00 9.14
N TYR A 212 -13.14 0.74 10.24
CA TYR A 212 -13.41 -0.41 11.09
C TYR A 212 -14.78 -0.28 11.79
N ALA A 213 -15.09 0.89 12.33
CA ALA A 213 -16.40 1.16 12.96
C ALA A 213 -17.58 1.02 11.97
N GLN A 214 -17.41 1.50 10.74
CA GLN A 214 -18.40 1.30 9.65
C GLN A 214 -18.59 -0.16 9.26
N GLY A 215 -17.62 -1.03 9.58
CA GLY A 215 -17.60 -2.44 9.25
C GLY A 215 -18.26 -3.37 10.28
N GLN A 216 -18.84 -2.86 11.37
CA GLN A 216 -19.33 -3.69 12.49
C GLN A 216 -20.40 -4.72 12.12
N ASN A 217 -21.16 -4.50 11.04
CA ASN A 217 -22.19 -5.43 10.55
C ASN A 217 -21.77 -6.21 9.29
N VAL A 218 -20.49 -6.11 8.90
CA VAL A 218 -19.95 -6.82 7.75
C VAL A 218 -19.63 -8.26 8.15
N GLN A 219 -20.09 -9.20 7.36
CA GLN A 219 -19.75 -10.62 7.53
C GLN A 219 -18.58 -10.96 6.63
N TYR A 220 -17.64 -11.71 7.17
CA TYR A 220 -16.42 -12.13 6.46
C TYR A 220 -16.41 -13.64 6.26
N SER A 221 -15.74 -14.09 5.21
CA SER A 221 -15.48 -15.51 4.96
C SER A 221 -14.02 -15.68 4.57
N LEU A 222 -13.26 -16.39 5.40
CA LEU A 222 -11.90 -16.81 5.07
C LEU A 222 -11.97 -17.85 3.94
N VAL A 223 -11.34 -17.56 2.82
CA VAL A 223 -11.33 -18.41 1.62
C VAL A 223 -10.05 -19.23 1.55
N GLU A 224 -8.92 -18.62 1.86
CA GLU A 224 -7.61 -19.29 1.82
C GLU A 224 -6.70 -18.74 2.91
N TYR A 225 -5.96 -19.64 3.56
CA TYR A 225 -4.83 -19.32 4.42
C TYR A 225 -3.78 -20.43 4.29
N SER A 226 -2.58 -20.05 3.89
CA SER A 226 -1.43 -20.93 3.71
C SER A 226 -0.14 -20.18 4.02
N ASP A 227 1.00 -20.86 3.87
CA ASP A 227 2.33 -20.26 4.07
C ASP A 227 2.67 -19.17 3.03
N SER A 228 1.88 -19.03 1.96
CA SER A 228 2.12 -18.05 0.90
C SER A 228 0.91 -17.17 0.58
N ASN A 229 -0.30 -17.56 0.99
CA ASN A 229 -1.53 -16.86 0.59
C ASN A 229 -2.44 -16.58 1.79
N PHE A 230 -3.13 -15.46 1.71
CA PHE A 230 -4.22 -15.09 2.62
C PHE A 230 -5.34 -14.40 1.87
N LYS A 231 -6.54 -14.98 1.88
CA LYS A 231 -7.66 -14.53 1.07
C LYS A 231 -8.96 -14.61 1.85
N PHE A 232 -9.75 -13.55 1.79
CA PHE A 232 -11.09 -13.54 2.36
C PHE A 232 -12.05 -12.65 1.56
N THR A 233 -13.33 -12.94 1.68
CA THR A 233 -14.41 -12.12 1.12
C THR A 233 -15.23 -11.48 2.22
N SER A 234 -15.97 -10.45 1.85
CA SER A 234 -16.98 -9.83 2.70
C SER A 234 -18.32 -9.70 2.00
N ASN A 235 -19.41 -9.74 2.76
CA ASN A 235 -20.78 -9.63 2.23
C ASN A 235 -21.11 -8.25 1.62
N ASN A 236 -20.27 -7.23 1.86
CA ASN A 236 -20.37 -5.92 1.22
C ASN A 236 -19.54 -5.80 -0.07
N GLY A 237 -19.16 -6.93 -0.66
CA GLY A 237 -18.64 -6.99 -2.04
C GLY A 237 -17.13 -6.87 -2.19
N TYR A 238 -16.35 -6.93 -1.09
CA TYR A 238 -14.90 -6.91 -1.17
C TYR A 238 -14.31 -8.32 -1.26
N LEU A 239 -13.22 -8.41 -2.00
CA LEU A 239 -12.30 -9.53 -2.00
C LEU A 239 -10.92 -8.99 -1.63
N PHE A 240 -10.35 -9.51 -0.54
CA PHE A 240 -8.99 -9.22 -0.09
C PHE A 240 -8.11 -10.42 -0.41
N GLU A 241 -6.96 -10.17 -1.01
CA GLU A 241 -5.96 -11.16 -1.40
C GLU A 241 -4.57 -10.66 -1.05
N PHE A 242 -3.78 -11.47 -0.36
CA PHE A 242 -2.35 -11.29 -0.22
C PHE A 242 -1.62 -12.56 -0.64
N GLY A 243 -0.60 -12.44 -1.48
CA GLY A 243 0.20 -13.56 -1.96
C GLY A 243 1.40 -13.12 -2.79
N TYR A 244 1.78 -13.91 -3.80
CA TYR A 244 2.92 -13.63 -4.69
C TYR A 244 2.87 -12.22 -5.33
N ASP A 245 1.69 -11.79 -5.77
CA ASP A 245 1.47 -10.47 -6.39
C ASP A 245 1.36 -9.32 -5.36
N GLY A 246 1.60 -9.61 -4.08
CA GLY A 246 1.38 -8.70 -2.97
C GLY A 246 -0.10 -8.54 -2.62
N LEU A 247 -0.43 -7.40 -2.03
CA LEU A 247 -1.81 -7.07 -1.64
C LEU A 247 -2.64 -6.67 -2.87
N ASN A 248 -3.76 -7.35 -3.06
CA ASN A 248 -4.83 -7.00 -3.98
C ASN A 248 -6.15 -6.86 -3.21
N LEU A 249 -6.84 -5.74 -3.42
CA LEU A 249 -8.20 -5.51 -2.94
C LEU A 249 -9.09 -5.27 -4.14
N SER A 250 -10.16 -6.05 -4.26
CA SER A 250 -11.20 -5.84 -5.28
C SER A 250 -12.53 -5.50 -4.62
N PHE A 251 -13.36 -4.72 -5.31
CA PHE A 251 -14.75 -4.48 -4.93
C PHE A 251 -15.67 -4.64 -6.10
N ASN A 252 -16.67 -5.50 -5.93
CA ASN A 252 -17.57 -5.89 -7.02
C ASN A 252 -16.79 -6.31 -8.28
N ARG A 253 -15.67 -7.03 -8.07
CA ARG A 253 -14.71 -7.48 -9.10
C ARG A 253 -13.88 -6.38 -9.78
N MET A 254 -13.98 -5.14 -9.32
CA MET A 254 -13.13 -4.04 -9.79
C MET A 254 -11.88 -3.92 -8.92
N PRO A 255 -10.67 -3.89 -9.49
CA PRO A 255 -9.44 -3.69 -8.71
C PRO A 255 -9.46 -2.34 -8.00
N TRP A 256 -9.43 -2.36 -6.68
CA TRP A 256 -9.44 -1.17 -5.82
C TRP A 256 -8.04 -0.84 -5.29
N TYR A 257 -7.22 -1.85 -5.04
CA TYR A 257 -5.82 -1.74 -4.64
C TYR A 257 -5.05 -2.89 -5.27
N GLY A 258 -3.81 -2.66 -5.71
CA GLY A 258 -2.95 -3.69 -6.29
C GLY A 258 -2.98 -3.70 -7.81
N ALA A 259 -2.14 -4.53 -8.42
CA ALA A 259 -1.92 -4.55 -9.89
C ALA A 259 -1.71 -3.16 -10.52
N GLY A 260 -1.01 -2.27 -9.81
CA GLY A 260 -0.75 -0.89 -10.24
C GLY A 260 -1.95 0.07 -10.17
N LYS A 261 -3.08 -0.37 -9.61
CA LYS A 261 -4.32 0.42 -9.49
C LYS A 261 -4.58 0.86 -8.06
N LEU A 262 -5.18 2.04 -7.95
CA LEU A 262 -5.69 2.63 -6.72
C LEU A 262 -7.07 3.23 -7.02
N LEU A 263 -8.10 2.82 -6.29
CA LEU A 263 -9.48 3.21 -6.54
C LEU A 263 -9.95 2.97 -7.99
N GLY A 264 -9.51 1.88 -8.62
CA GLY A 264 -9.85 1.55 -10.01
C GLY A 264 -9.05 2.30 -11.07
N LYS A 265 -8.22 3.29 -10.69
CA LYS A 265 -7.43 4.11 -11.59
C LYS A 265 -5.94 3.73 -11.56
N SER A 266 -5.29 3.76 -12.71
CA SER A 266 -3.83 3.73 -12.84
C SER A 266 -3.27 5.14 -12.71
N TYR A 267 -2.20 5.29 -11.94
CA TYR A 267 -1.47 6.56 -11.75
C TYR A 267 -0.04 6.39 -12.24
N LEU A 268 0.38 7.23 -13.18
CA LEU A 268 1.70 7.14 -13.81
C LEU A 268 2.54 8.36 -13.46
N LEU A 269 3.79 8.13 -13.07
CA LEU A 269 4.77 9.16 -12.76
C LEU A 269 5.78 9.26 -13.89
N GLU A 270 5.95 10.47 -14.42
CA GLU A 270 6.93 10.77 -15.47
C GLU A 270 8.32 10.95 -14.86
N VAL A 271 9.10 9.86 -14.81
CA VAL A 271 10.41 9.80 -14.16
C VAL A 271 11.51 10.23 -15.11
N ASP A 272 12.33 11.21 -14.69
CA ASP A 272 13.56 11.58 -15.40
C ASP A 272 14.66 10.55 -15.10
N CYS A 273 14.97 9.71 -16.08
CA CYS A 273 16.01 8.68 -15.98
C CYS A 273 17.43 9.22 -16.28
N PHE A 274 17.57 10.45 -16.80
CA PHE A 274 18.83 11.00 -17.29
C PHE A 274 19.31 12.25 -16.56
N ALA A 275 18.60 12.69 -15.52
CA ALA A 275 18.96 13.86 -14.70
C ALA A 275 20.45 13.93 -14.29
N LYS A 276 21.08 12.78 -13.99
CA LYS A 276 22.51 12.71 -13.62
C LYS A 276 23.46 12.98 -14.80
N HIS A 277 23.10 12.60 -16.03
CA HIS A 277 23.95 12.73 -17.22
C HIS A 277 23.92 14.14 -17.84
N ALA A 278 22.86 14.91 -17.58
CA ALA A 278 22.75 16.30 -18.06
C ALA A 278 23.73 17.25 -17.34
N ILE A 279 24.06 16.97 -16.08
CA ILE A 279 24.95 17.80 -15.26
C ILE A 279 26.42 17.65 -15.70
N GLU A 280 26.88 16.42 -16.02
CA GLU A 280 28.24 16.18 -16.51
C GLU A 280 28.53 16.81 -17.88
N LYS A 281 27.55 16.79 -18.80
CA LYS A 281 27.71 17.42 -20.11
C LYS A 281 27.83 18.95 -20.03
N LYS A 282 27.19 19.57 -19.04
CA LYS A 282 27.29 21.03 -18.83
C LYS A 282 28.67 21.44 -18.29
N HIS A 283 29.30 20.61 -17.45
CA HIS A 283 30.66 20.87 -16.99
C HIS A 283 31.72 20.64 -18.08
N ARG A 284 31.55 19.66 -18.97
CA ARG A 284 32.50 19.43 -20.09
C ARG A 284 32.40 20.43 -21.25
N ARG A 285 31.33 21.22 -21.34
CA ARG A 285 31.19 22.27 -22.36
C ARG A 285 31.70 23.64 -21.90
N ASN A 286 32.00 23.79 -20.61
CA ASN A 286 32.47 25.03 -20.00
C ASN A 286 33.93 24.93 -19.52
N ALA A 287 34.64 23.86 -19.91
CA ALA A 287 36.08 23.66 -19.74
C ALA A 287 36.72 23.58 -21.12
#